data_AF-A0A849T2L6-F1
#
_entry.id   AF-A0A849T2L6-F1
#
_cell.length_a   1.000
_cell.length_b   1.000
_cell.length_c   1.000
_cell.angle_alpha   90.00
_cell.angle_beta   90.00
_cell.angle_gamma   90.00
#
_symmetry.space_group_name_H-M   'P 1'
#
loop_
_entity.id
_entity.type
_entity.pdbx_description
1 polymer ?
#
loop_
_entity_poly.entity_id
_entity_poly.type
_entity_poly.pdbx_seq_one_letter_code
_entity_poly.pdbx_strand_id
1 'polypeptide(L)'
;MKALEGQLMEVFTPPPYREARPHGRPSKLTPEARVAVAQSVISKEMTYREAAKAYGISPGAVGTCIRNLKKQGSNSKRNEKVNAYNKASDEYRHQAHVKELKQEIADLYLQVQ
;
A
#
# COMPACT_ATOMS: atom_id res chain seq x y z
N MET A 1 46.24 22.98 14.42
CA MET A 1 45.53 21.71 14.63
C MET A 1 44.03 22.01 14.66
N LYS A 2 43.33 21.95 13.52
CA LYS A 2 41.87 22.15 13.48
C LYS A 2 41.21 20.82 13.80
N ALA A 3 40.48 20.74 14.91
CA ALA A 3 39.64 19.61 15.24
C ALA A 3 38.49 19.56 14.22
N LEU A 4 38.40 18.45 13.49
CA LEU A 4 37.27 18.16 12.60
C LEU A 4 36.04 17.94 13.48
N GLU A 5 35.08 18.85 13.35
CA GLU A 5 33.74 18.72 13.90
C GLU A 5 33.15 17.39 13.43
N GLY A 6 33.02 16.47 14.38
CA GLY A 6 32.32 15.21 14.17
C GLY A 6 30.88 15.51 13.85
N GLN A 7 30.55 15.50 12.56
CA GLN A 7 29.17 15.49 12.09
C GLN A 7 28.48 14.28 12.74
N LEU A 8 27.58 14.58 13.68
CA LEU A 8 26.61 13.63 14.21
C LEU A 8 25.85 13.06 13.00
N MET A 9 26.27 11.88 12.54
CA MET A 9 25.46 11.04 11.66
C MET A 9 24.21 10.72 12.48
N GLU A 10 23.11 11.43 12.24
CA GLU A 10 21.81 11.06 12.79
C GLU A 10 21.51 9.64 12.30
N VAL A 11 21.73 8.67 13.19
CA VAL A 11 21.40 7.27 12.94
C VAL A 11 19.89 7.23 12.88
N PHE A 12 19.35 7.19 11.66
CA PHE A 12 17.93 6.99 11.43
C PHE A 12 17.53 5.67 12.08
N THR A 13 16.85 5.76 13.23
CA THR A 13 16.33 4.60 13.94
C THR A 13 14.93 4.35 13.41
N PRO A 14 14.75 3.37 12.50
CA PRO A 14 13.44 3.12 11.95
C PRO A 14 12.48 2.70 13.07
N PRO A 15 11.21 3.10 13.01
CA PRO A 15 10.22 2.62 13.95
C PRO A 15 10.15 1.08 13.91
N PRO A 16 9.88 0.41 15.05
CA PRO A 16 9.85 -1.04 15.12
C PRO A 16 8.86 -1.60 14.09
N TYR A 17 9.28 -2.64 13.36
CA TYR A 17 8.44 -3.32 12.38
C TYR A 17 7.16 -3.81 13.05
N ARG A 18 6.02 -3.49 12.46
CA ARG A 18 4.70 -3.97 12.88
C ARG A 18 4.03 -4.58 11.67
N GLU A 19 3.63 -5.84 11.77
CA GLU A 19 2.82 -6.49 10.75
C GLU A 19 1.55 -5.68 10.48
N ALA A 20 1.23 -5.49 9.20
CA ALA A 20 0.03 -4.76 8.80
C ALA A 20 -1.21 -5.55 9.27
N ARG A 21 -2.03 -4.93 10.12
CA ARG A 21 -3.30 -5.52 10.53
C ARG A 21 -4.19 -5.69 9.29
N PRO A 22 -4.91 -6.81 9.16
CA PRO A 22 -5.84 -7.00 8.05
C PRO A 22 -6.87 -5.87 8.05
N HIS A 23 -7.07 -5.25 6.90
CA HIS A 23 -7.94 -4.11 6.76
C HIS A 23 -9.41 -4.51 6.92
N GLY A 24 -9.99 -4.24 8.08
CA GLY A 24 -11.43 -4.27 8.31
C GLY A 24 -12.13 -5.59 7.92
N ARG A 25 -13.43 -5.50 7.62
CA ARG A 25 -14.23 -6.66 7.19
C ARG A 25 -13.96 -6.97 5.71
N PRO A 26 -13.77 -8.24 5.33
CA PRO A 26 -13.69 -8.62 3.93
C PRO A 26 -14.99 -8.25 3.20
N SER A 27 -14.86 -7.75 1.98
CA SER A 27 -16.03 -7.39 1.18
C SER A 27 -16.79 -8.63 0.75
N LYS A 28 -18.13 -8.51 0.70
CA LYS A 28 -19.01 -9.56 0.17
C LYS A 28 -18.87 -9.76 -1.34
N LEU A 29 -18.35 -8.76 -2.06
CA LEU A 29 -18.26 -8.78 -3.53
C LEU A 29 -16.81 -8.81 -3.98
N THR A 30 -16.55 -9.68 -4.97
CA THR A 30 -15.32 -9.69 -5.75
C THR A 30 -15.16 -8.38 -6.53
N PRO A 31 -13.93 -8.00 -6.92
CA PRO A 31 -13.69 -6.77 -7.69
C PRO A 31 -14.52 -6.72 -8.99
N GLU A 32 -14.56 -7.83 -9.73
CA GLU A 32 -15.30 -7.96 -10.99
C GLU A 32 -16.81 -7.75 -10.79
N ALA A 33 -17.39 -8.37 -9.75
CA ALA A 33 -18.81 -8.21 -9.46
C ALA A 33 -19.17 -6.76 -9.12
N ARG A 34 -18.27 -6.00 -8.50
CA ARG A 34 -18.52 -4.56 -8.23
C ARG A 34 -18.56 -3.74 -9.52
N VAL A 35 -17.75 -4.09 -10.52
CA VAL A 35 -17.77 -3.44 -11.83
C VAL A 35 -19.06 -3.76 -12.56
N ALA A 36 -19.48 -5.03 -12.58
CA ALA A 36 -20.73 -5.45 -13.20
C ALA A 36 -21.95 -4.76 -12.58
N VAL A 37 -22.03 -4.70 -11.24
CA VAL A 37 -23.09 -3.95 -10.51
C VAL A 37 -23.10 -2.47 -10.89
N ALA A 38 -21.92 -1.85 -10.97
CA ALA A 38 -21.83 -0.44 -11.28
C ALA A 38 -22.24 -0.16 -12.74
N GLN A 39 -21.84 -1.03 -13.68
CA GLN A 39 -22.18 -0.91 -15.10
C GLN A 39 -23.68 -1.05 -15.34
N SER A 40 -24.34 -2.06 -14.76
CA SER A 40 -25.79 -2.28 -14.96
C SER A 40 -26.66 -1.12 -14.46
N VAL A 41 -26.22 -0.44 -13.40
CA VAL A 41 -26.92 0.76 -12.89
C VAL A 41 -26.60 1.99 -13.73
N ILE A 42 -25.38 2.11 -14.27
CA ILE A 42 -24.99 3.22 -15.16
C ILE A 42 -25.68 3.11 -16.53
N SER A 43 -25.81 1.90 -17.08
CA SER A 43 -26.54 1.61 -18.32
C SER A 43 -28.06 1.74 -18.17
N LYS A 44 -28.54 2.00 -16.95
CA LYS A 44 -29.96 2.10 -16.57
C LYS A 44 -30.76 0.81 -16.79
N GLU A 45 -30.08 -0.34 -16.85
CA GLU A 45 -30.74 -1.66 -16.89
C GLU A 45 -31.43 -1.99 -15.56
N MET A 46 -30.86 -1.52 -14.44
CA MET A 46 -31.39 -1.78 -13.11
C MET A 46 -31.38 -0.51 -12.25
N THR A 47 -32.37 -0.38 -11.37
CA THR A 47 -32.34 0.64 -10.31
C THR A 47 -31.40 0.22 -9.17
N TYR A 48 -31.00 1.19 -8.35
CA TYR A 48 -30.16 0.93 -7.16
C TYR A 48 -30.74 -0.13 -6.22
N ARG A 49 -32.07 -0.19 -6.08
CA ARG A 49 -32.74 -1.15 -5.20
C ARG A 49 -32.78 -2.55 -5.79
N GLU A 50 -32.97 -2.68 -7.10
CA GLU A 50 -32.99 -3.97 -7.80
C GLU A 50 -31.58 -4.57 -7.84
N ALA A 51 -30.57 -3.76 -8.18
CA ALA A 51 -29.18 -4.19 -8.13
C ALA A 51 -28.74 -4.61 -6.72
N ALA A 52 -29.18 -3.88 -5.68
CA ALA A 52 -28.93 -4.25 -4.30
C ALA A 52 -29.49 -5.64 -3.95
N LYS A 53 -30.72 -5.94 -4.38
CA LYS A 53 -31.35 -7.25 -4.17
C LYS A 53 -30.64 -8.36 -4.95
N ALA A 54 -30.38 -8.15 -6.23
CA ALA A 54 -29.77 -9.16 -7.11
C ALA A 54 -28.38 -9.61 -6.62
N TYR A 55 -27.60 -8.67 -6.07
CA TYR A 55 -26.23 -8.94 -5.62
C TYR A 55 -26.09 -9.08 -4.10
N GLY A 56 -27.20 -9.09 -3.34
CA GLY A 56 -27.20 -9.30 -1.89
C GLY A 56 -26.45 -8.22 -1.09
N ILE A 57 -26.42 -6.99 -1.60
CA ILE A 57 -25.72 -5.85 -0.97
C ILE A 57 -26.68 -4.72 -0.61
N SER A 58 -26.22 -3.77 0.21
CA SER A 58 -27.03 -2.60 0.54
C SER A 58 -27.07 -1.61 -0.64
N PRO A 59 -28.14 -0.81 -0.80
CA PRO A 59 -28.19 0.24 -1.82
C PRO A 59 -27.04 1.26 -1.71
N GLY A 60 -26.56 1.52 -0.48
CA GLY A 60 -25.37 2.37 -0.26
C GLY A 60 -24.08 1.75 -0.78
N ALA A 61 -23.95 0.42 -0.73
CA ALA A 61 -22.81 -0.29 -1.31
C ALA A 61 -22.83 -0.21 -2.85
N VAL A 62 -24.00 -0.22 -3.49
CA VAL A 62 -24.16 0.01 -4.93
C VAL A 62 -23.61 1.39 -5.31
N GLY A 63 -24.01 2.44 -4.58
CA GLY A 63 -23.49 3.80 -4.80
C GLY A 63 -21.98 3.90 -4.62
N THR A 64 -21.40 3.15 -3.68
CA THR A 64 -19.95 3.06 -3.50
C THR A 64 -19.28 2.39 -4.71
N CYS A 65 -19.85 1.33 -5.27
CA CYS A 65 -19.32 0.65 -6.47
C CYS A 65 -19.29 1.61 -7.67
N ILE A 66 -20.36 2.37 -7.89
CA ILE A 66 -20.45 3.37 -8.97
C ILE A 66 -19.41 4.47 -8.76
N ARG A 67 -19.27 4.98 -7.53
CA ARG A 67 -18.28 6.02 -7.22
C ARG A 67 -16.86 5.51 -7.44
N ASN A 68 -16.57 4.27 -7.05
CA ASN A 68 -15.26 3.66 -7.24
C ASN A 68 -14.94 3.44 -8.71
N LEU A 69 -15.91 2.98 -9.51
CA LEU A 69 -15.72 2.84 -10.96
C LEU A 69 -15.43 4.20 -11.62
N LYS A 70 -16.19 5.25 -11.27
CA LYS A 70 -15.93 6.62 -11.76
C LYS A 70 -14.57 7.17 -11.28
N LYS A 71 -14.14 6.79 -10.07
CA LYS A 71 -12.87 7.23 -9.47
C LYS A 71 -11.65 6.44 -9.92
N GLN A 72 -11.78 5.30 -10.59
CA GLN A 72 -10.61 4.56 -11.11
C GLN A 72 -9.78 5.39 -12.10
N GLY A 73 -10.31 6.48 -12.65
CA GLY A 73 -9.53 7.49 -13.42
C GLY A 73 -8.97 8.65 -12.59
N SER A 74 -9.31 8.78 -11.30
CA SER A 74 -8.89 9.88 -10.43
C SER A 74 -8.07 9.34 -9.26
N ASN A 75 -6.76 9.18 -9.45
CA ASN A 75 -5.86 8.86 -8.34
C ASN A 75 -5.95 9.96 -7.29
N SER A 76 -6.31 9.59 -6.07
CA SER A 76 -6.31 10.52 -4.94
C SER A 76 -4.86 10.86 -4.60
N LYS A 77 -4.40 12.03 -5.06
CA LYS A 77 -3.06 12.60 -4.84
C LYS A 77 -2.57 12.55 -3.38
N ARG A 78 -3.49 12.36 -2.42
CA ARG A 78 -3.19 12.24 -0.98
C ARG A 78 -2.34 11.00 -0.65
N ASN A 79 -2.47 9.90 -1.39
CA ASN A 79 -1.71 8.68 -1.12
C ASN A 79 -0.27 8.72 -1.63
N GLU A 80 0.06 9.59 -2.59
CA GLU A 80 1.38 9.61 -3.23
C GLU A 80 2.49 10.06 -2.27
N LYS A 81 2.27 11.11 -1.48
CA LYS A 81 3.28 11.63 -0.54
C LYS A 81 3.61 10.65 0.60
N VAL A 82 2.58 10.04 1.19
CA VAL A 82 2.76 9.06 2.29
C VAL A 82 3.46 7.80 1.74
N ASN A 83 3.10 7.38 0.53
CA ASN A 83 3.73 6.22 -0.10
C ASN A 83 5.20 6.50 -0.48
N ALA A 84 5.53 7.71 -0.92
CA ALA A 84 6.91 8.10 -1.23
C ALA A 84 7.82 8.08 0.01
N TYR A 85 7.35 8.58 1.16
CA TYR A 85 8.11 8.54 2.41
C TYR A 85 8.35 7.11 2.90
N ASN A 86 7.30 6.27 2.89
CA ASN A 86 7.43 4.86 3.28
C ASN A 86 8.38 4.11 2.35
N LYS A 87 8.30 4.36 1.03
CA LYS A 87 9.20 3.78 0.04
C LYS A 87 10.66 4.16 0.29
N ALA A 88 10.96 5.44 0.56
CA ALA A 88 12.31 5.89 0.86
C ALA A 88 12.87 5.26 2.16
N SER A 89 12.02 5.11 3.18
CA SER A 89 12.39 4.44 4.43
C SER A 89 12.70 2.97 4.24
N ASP A 90 11.89 2.26 3.46
CA ASP A 90 12.13 0.84 3.15
C ASP A 90 13.36 0.65 2.27
N GLU A 91 13.61 1.52 1.28
CA GLU A 91 14.83 1.51 0.47
C GLU A 91 16.09 1.67 1.34
N TYR A 92 16.08 2.59 2.31
CA TYR A 92 17.19 2.75 3.25
C TYR A 92 17.44 1.48 4.08
N ARG A 93 16.38 0.85 4.60
CA ARG A 93 16.47 -0.42 5.35
C ARG A 93 17.08 -1.53 4.50
N HIS A 94 16.64 -1.66 3.25
CA HIS A 94 17.17 -2.64 2.32
C HIS A 94 18.66 -2.40 2.02
N GLN A 95 19.07 -1.15 1.83
CA GLN A 95 20.47 -0.81 1.61
C GLN A 95 21.35 -1.14 2.82
N ALA A 96 20.87 -0.88 4.04
CA ALA A 96 21.59 -1.23 5.27
C ALA A 96 21.78 -2.75 5.41
N HIS A 97 20.71 -3.52 5.19
CA HIS A 97 20.79 -4.99 5.27
C HIS A 97 21.69 -5.59 4.18
N VAL A 98 21.65 -5.06 2.96
CA VAL A 98 22.56 -5.49 1.89
C VAL A 98 24.02 -5.19 2.25
N LYS A 99 24.29 -4.07 2.92
CA LYS A 99 25.65 -3.73 3.36
C LYS A 99 26.15 -4.68 4.44
N GLU A 100 25.29 -5.00 5.41
CA GLU A 100 25.57 -5.97 6.48
C GLU A 100 25.88 -7.36 5.90
N LEU A 101 24.99 -7.88 5.04
CA LEU A 101 25.21 -9.16 4.34
C LEU A 101 26.51 -9.18 3.53
N LYS A 102 26.85 -8.09 2.83
CA LYS A 102 28.12 -8.00 2.09
C LYS A 102 29.33 -8.09 3.01
N GLN A 103 29.22 -7.54 4.21
CA GLN A 103 30.30 -7.57 5.19
C GLN A 103 30.46 -8.96 5.80
N GLU A 104 29.35 -9.61 6.17
CA GLU A 104 29.36 -11.02 6.61
C GLU A 104 29.98 -11.95 5.55
N ILE A 105 29.61 -11.75 4.28
CA ILE A 105 30.20 -12.50 3.17
C ILE A 105 31.72 -12.27 3.10
N ALA A 106 32.17 -11.02 3.19
CA ALA A 106 33.60 -10.71 3.16
C ALA A 106 34.37 -11.36 4.32
N ASP A 107 33.80 -11.34 5.52
CA ASP A 107 34.38 -11.95 6.72
C ASP A 107 34.47 -13.48 6.56
N LEU A 108 33.44 -14.12 6.01
CA LEU A 108 33.46 -15.56 5.70
C LEU A 108 34.54 -15.91 4.66
N TYR A 109 34.69 -15.09 3.61
CA TYR A 109 35.74 -15.32 2.60
C TYR A 109 37.15 -15.21 3.17
N LEU A 110 37.37 -14.36 4.17
CA LEU A 110 38.66 -14.23 4.86
C LEU A 110 38.95 -15.39 5.82
N GLN A 111 37.93 -16.06 6.37
CA GLN A 111 38.09 -17.20 7.28
C GLN A 111 38.41 -18.53 6.60
N VAL A 112 38.13 -18.64 5.29
CA VAL A 112 38.35 -19.87 4.49
C VAL A 112 39.73 -19.85 3.79
N GLN A 113 40.53 -18.80 3.98
CA GLN A 113 41.95 -18.73 3.58
C GLN A 113 42.88 -19.16 4.71
#